data_AF-A0A552I839-F1
#
_entry.id   AF-A0A552I839-F1
#
_cell.length_a   1.000
_cell.length_b   1.000
_cell.length_c   1.000
_cell.angle_alpha   90.00
_cell.angle_beta   90.00
_cell.angle_gamma   90.00
#
_symmetry.space_group_name_H-M   'P 1'
#
loop_
_entity.id
_entity.type
_entity.pdbx_description
1 polymer ?
#
loop_
_entity_poly.entity_id
_entity_poly.type
_entity_poly.pdbx_seq_one_letter_code
_entity_poly.pdbx_strand_id
1 'polypeptide(L)'
;MPSLSLESEVEALLTQLEAKSPIIYDLGTPQIVETQAVRDLLALGQPILPYLLDRLQTASPKVTAYLVFVLGQLGDSSTIIPLQTVRTRYKNISNKSEWEYVVIGQCNIAIDNLEPVNSSP
;
A
#
# COMPACT_ATOMS: atom_id res chain seq x y z
N MET A 1 13.04 -28.00 6.55
CA MET A 1 12.12 -27.14 5.78
C MET A 1 12.93 -25.97 5.27
N PRO A 2 12.97 -25.66 3.96
CA PRO A 2 13.67 -24.46 3.52
C PRO A 2 12.87 -23.26 4.05
N SER A 3 13.49 -22.42 4.87
CA SER A 3 12.92 -21.11 5.17
C SER A 3 12.83 -20.35 3.86
N LEU A 4 11.62 -19.96 3.45
CA LEU A 4 11.45 -18.99 2.38
C LEU A 4 12.28 -17.74 2.75
N SER A 5 12.97 -17.15 1.78
CA SER A 5 13.56 -15.84 2.03
C SER A 5 12.43 -14.85 2.33
N LEU A 6 12.68 -13.85 3.18
CA LEU A 6 11.71 -12.80 3.51
C LEU A 6 11.08 -12.20 2.24
N GLU A 7 11.89 -12.01 1.20
CA GLU A 7 11.46 -11.56 -0.13
C GLU A 7 10.44 -12.50 -0.78
N SER A 8 10.69 -13.82 -0.74
CA SER A 8 9.77 -14.82 -1.30
C SER A 8 8.44 -14.86 -0.56
N GLU A 9 8.49 -14.66 0.77
CA GLU A 9 7.29 -14.58 1.60
C GLU A 9 6.47 -13.32 1.28
N VAL A 10 7.12 -12.17 1.16
CA VAL A 10 6.47 -10.91 0.75
C VAL A 10 5.82 -11.07 -0.63
N GLU A 11 6.53 -11.59 -1.64
CA GLU A 11 5.95 -11.77 -2.99
C GLU A 11 4.77 -12.75 -3.01
N ALA A 12 4.80 -13.81 -2.20
CA ALA A 12 3.67 -14.73 -2.07
C ALA A 12 2.42 -14.02 -1.52
N LEU A 13 2.59 -13.16 -0.50
CA LEU A 13 1.48 -12.38 0.07
C LEU A 13 0.95 -11.33 -0.91
N LEU A 14 1.81 -10.66 -1.67
CA LEU A 14 1.41 -9.71 -2.70
C LEU A 14 0.62 -10.38 -3.83
N THR A 15 1.01 -11.60 -4.22
CA THR A 15 0.28 -12.39 -5.21
C THR A 15 -1.14 -12.72 -4.73
N GLN A 16 -1.33 -13.01 -3.44
CA GLN A 16 -2.66 -13.23 -2.87
C GLN A 16 -3.52 -11.97 -2.92
N LEU A 17 -2.93 -10.79 -2.68
CA LEU A 17 -3.62 -9.51 -2.80
C LEU A 17 -4.07 -9.25 -4.24
N GLU A 18 -3.22 -9.55 -5.23
CA GLU A 18 -3.56 -9.42 -6.65
C GLU A 18 -4.71 -10.36 -7.05
N ALA A 19 -4.68 -11.62 -6.59
CA ALA A 19 -5.67 -12.63 -6.96
C ALA A 19 -7.07 -12.38 -6.38
N LYS A 20 -7.18 -11.67 -5.25
CA LYS A 20 -8.47 -11.50 -4.55
C LYS A 20 -9.37 -10.47 -5.23
N SER A 21 -10.57 -10.82 -5.67
CA SER A 21 -11.50 -9.85 -6.26
C SER A 21 -11.79 -8.66 -5.31
N PRO A 22 -11.82 -7.40 -5.82
CA PRO A 22 -12.22 -6.25 -5.02
C PRO A 22 -13.65 -6.38 -4.51
N ILE A 23 -13.90 -5.76 -3.35
CA ILE A 23 -15.27 -5.38 -2.98
C ILE A 23 -15.57 -4.06 -3.69
N ILE A 24 -16.64 -4.04 -4.48
CA ILE A 24 -17.15 -2.88 -5.21
C ILE A 24 -18.56 -2.59 -4.68
N TYR A 25 -18.80 -1.36 -4.20
CA TYR A 25 -20.12 -0.89 -3.77
C TYR A 25 -20.84 -0.10 -4.87
N ASP A 26 -22.08 0.35 -4.61
CA ASP A 26 -22.94 1.10 -5.53
C ASP A 26 -22.27 2.31 -6.21
N LEU A 27 -21.27 2.94 -5.57
CA LEU A 27 -20.50 4.06 -6.13
C LEU A 27 -19.35 3.63 -7.07
N GLY A 28 -19.19 2.33 -7.34
CA GLY A 28 -18.22 1.77 -8.29
C GLY A 28 -16.76 1.76 -7.82
N THR A 29 -16.43 2.39 -6.69
CA THR A 29 -15.03 2.49 -6.22
C THR A 29 -14.62 1.25 -5.40
N PRO A 30 -13.51 0.56 -5.76
CA PRO A 30 -12.95 -0.53 -4.97
C PRO A 30 -12.56 -0.08 -3.56
N GLN A 31 -12.79 -0.93 -2.56
CA GLN A 31 -12.31 -0.69 -1.20
C GLN A 31 -11.08 -1.54 -0.88
N ILE A 32 -10.12 -0.96 -0.15
CA ILE A 32 -9.10 -1.73 0.57
C ILE A 32 -9.75 -2.45 1.76
N VAL A 33 -9.55 -3.75 1.83
CA VAL A 33 -10.09 -4.61 2.90
C VAL A 33 -8.92 -5.21 3.66
N GLU A 34 -8.98 -5.20 4.99
CA GLU A 34 -7.97 -5.89 5.78
C GLU A 34 -8.08 -7.41 5.58
N THR A 35 -7.23 -7.97 4.72
CA THR A 35 -7.18 -9.41 4.42
C THR A 35 -6.17 -10.12 5.30
N GLN A 36 -6.18 -11.46 5.29
CA GLN A 36 -5.12 -12.24 5.95
C GLN A 36 -3.74 -11.86 5.41
N ALA A 37 -3.57 -11.70 4.09
CA ALA A 37 -2.29 -11.29 3.51
C ALA A 37 -1.82 -9.92 3.99
N VAL A 38 -2.74 -8.98 4.24
CA VAL A 38 -2.40 -7.68 4.86
C VAL A 38 -1.92 -7.87 6.30
N ARG A 39 -2.64 -8.67 7.10
CA ARG A 39 -2.26 -8.96 8.49
C ARG A 39 -0.89 -9.64 8.57
N ASP A 40 -0.63 -10.57 7.67
CA ASP A 40 0.64 -11.28 7.60
C ASP A 40 1.79 -10.34 7.22
N LEU A 41 1.58 -9.46 6.22
CA LEU A 41 2.57 -8.41 5.89
C LEU A 41 2.85 -7.50 7.08
N LEU A 42 1.83 -7.08 7.83
CA LEU A 42 2.02 -6.26 9.03
C LEU A 42 2.77 -7.01 10.14
N ALA A 43 2.53 -8.32 10.28
CA ALA A 43 3.22 -9.16 11.26
C ALA A 43 4.72 -9.33 10.97
N LEU A 44 5.14 -9.21 9.70
CA LEU A 44 6.57 -9.19 9.33
C LEU A 44 7.27 -7.88 9.76
N GLY A 45 6.52 -6.80 10.00
CA GLY A 45 7.02 -5.57 10.62
C GLY A 45 7.93 -4.70 9.73
N GLN A 46 8.82 -3.92 10.34
CA GLN A 46 9.70 -2.99 9.60
C GLN A 46 10.73 -3.64 8.65
N PRO A 47 11.25 -4.87 8.87
CA PRO A 47 12.22 -5.48 7.95
C PRO A 47 11.75 -5.62 6.50
N ILE A 48 10.45 -5.62 6.24
CA ILE A 48 9.91 -5.71 4.87
C ILE A 48 9.87 -4.36 4.12
N LEU A 49 10.12 -3.23 4.79
CA LEU A 49 10.02 -1.90 4.20
C LEU A 49 10.79 -1.73 2.88
N PRO A 50 12.07 -2.14 2.75
CA PRO A 50 12.80 -1.99 1.49
C PRO A 50 12.12 -2.73 0.33
N TYR A 51 11.57 -3.92 0.59
CA TYR A 51 10.88 -4.73 -0.41
C TYR A 51 9.55 -4.11 -0.82
N LEU A 52 8.77 -3.61 0.13
CA LEU A 52 7.50 -2.94 -0.18
C LEU A 52 7.73 -1.65 -0.99
N LEU A 53 8.78 -0.89 -0.65
CA LEU A 53 9.14 0.34 -1.34
C LEU A 53 9.58 0.11 -2.79
N ASP A 54 10.39 -0.94 -3.04
CA ASP A 54 10.75 -1.35 -4.39
C ASP A 54 9.51 -1.73 -5.21
N ARG A 55 8.60 -2.49 -4.58
CA ARG A 55 7.42 -2.98 -5.27
C ARG A 55 6.40 -1.91 -5.67
N LEU A 56 6.38 -0.76 -4.98
CA LEU A 56 5.55 0.40 -5.38
C LEU A 56 5.81 0.83 -6.83
N GLN A 57 6.99 0.54 -7.40
CA GLN A 57 7.32 0.93 -8.77
C GLN A 57 6.76 0.00 -9.85
N THR A 58 6.52 -1.26 -9.50
CA THR A 58 6.23 -2.33 -10.47
C THR A 58 4.88 -3.02 -10.23
N ALA A 59 4.20 -2.74 -9.11
CA ALA A 59 2.90 -3.31 -8.77
C ALA A 59 1.75 -2.74 -9.62
N SER A 60 0.67 -3.52 -9.71
CA SER A 60 -0.61 -3.05 -10.24
C SER A 60 -1.16 -1.90 -9.38
N PRO A 61 -2.09 -1.06 -9.89
CA PRO A 61 -2.76 -0.03 -9.09
C PRO A 61 -3.42 -0.59 -7.82
N LYS A 62 -4.03 -1.78 -7.95
CA LYS A 62 -4.64 -2.50 -6.83
C LYS A 62 -3.63 -2.88 -5.75
N VAL A 63 -2.57 -3.59 -6.11
CA VAL A 63 -1.55 -3.99 -5.13
C VAL A 63 -0.84 -2.77 -4.57
N THR A 64 -0.61 -1.73 -5.38
CA THR A 64 -0.04 -0.46 -4.90
C THR A 64 -0.88 0.15 -3.80
N ALA A 65 -2.21 0.16 -3.92
CA ALA A 65 -3.06 0.69 -2.86
C ALA A 65 -2.94 -0.11 -1.55
N TYR A 66 -2.82 -1.44 -1.63
CA TYR A 66 -2.52 -2.27 -0.46
C TYR A 66 -1.13 -2.03 0.12
N LEU A 67 -0.11 -1.86 -0.71
CA LEU A 67 1.25 -1.52 -0.28
C LEU A 67 1.25 -0.21 0.51
N VAL A 68 0.59 0.84 -0.02
CA VAL A 68 0.45 2.13 0.65
C VAL A 68 -0.29 1.98 1.98
N PHE A 69 -1.36 1.17 2.04
CA PHE A 69 -2.06 0.87 3.28
C PHE A 69 -1.11 0.24 4.32
N VAL A 70 -0.38 -0.81 3.95
CA VAL A 70 0.56 -1.49 4.84
C VAL A 70 1.66 -0.55 5.31
N LEU A 71 2.26 0.23 4.42
CA LEU A 71 3.32 1.20 4.76
C LEU A 71 2.83 2.25 5.76
N GLY A 72 1.61 2.76 5.60
CA GLY A 72 1.00 3.70 6.55
C GLY A 72 0.77 3.08 7.93
N GLN A 73 0.38 1.79 7.98
CA GLN A 73 0.17 1.07 9.24
C GLN A 73 1.47 0.66 9.94
N LEU A 74 2.55 0.42 9.18
CA LEU A 74 3.87 0.15 9.74
C LEU A 74 4.48 1.38 10.45
N GLY A 75 3.96 2.58 10.18
CA GLY A 75 4.24 3.78 10.99
C GLY A 75 5.62 4.39 10.79
N ASP A 76 6.38 3.97 9.78
CA ASP A 76 7.71 4.53 9.52
C ASP A 76 7.62 5.82 8.71
N SER A 77 7.88 6.96 9.36
CA SER A 77 7.81 8.28 8.75
C SER A 77 8.80 8.49 7.60
N SER A 78 9.84 7.67 7.47
CA SER A 78 10.74 7.70 6.30
C SER A 78 10.02 7.36 5.00
N THR A 79 8.85 6.71 5.08
CA THR A 79 8.02 6.36 3.91
C THR A 79 7.23 7.54 3.34
N ILE A 80 7.14 8.68 4.03
CA ILE A 80 6.35 9.85 3.59
C ILE A 80 6.77 10.31 2.19
N ILE A 81 8.08 10.48 1.93
CA ILE A 81 8.60 10.95 0.64
C ILE A 81 8.32 9.93 -0.49
N PRO A 82 8.59 8.62 -0.31
CA PRO A 82 8.12 7.59 -1.25
C PRO A 82 6.60 7.66 -1.54
N LEU A 83 5.76 7.82 -0.51
CA LEU A 83 4.31 7.90 -0.67
C LEU A 83 3.86 9.15 -1.43
N GLN A 84 4.50 10.30 -1.20
CA GLN A 84 4.26 11.53 -1.98
C GLN A 84 4.63 11.36 -3.45
N THR A 85 5.71 10.63 -3.72
CA THR A 85 6.17 10.30 -5.09
C THR A 85 5.14 9.41 -5.80
N VAL A 86 4.67 8.35 -5.13
CA VAL A 86 3.59 7.49 -5.65
C VAL A 86 2.33 8.30 -5.92
N ARG A 87 1.86 9.09 -4.94
CA ARG A 87 0.68 9.94 -5.10
C ARG A 87 0.79 10.84 -6.33
N THR A 88 1.93 11.49 -6.52
CA THR A 88 2.17 12.39 -7.66
C THR A 88 2.13 11.63 -8.98
N ARG A 89 2.78 10.46 -9.05
CA ARG A 89 2.74 9.58 -10.22
C ARG A 89 1.30 9.24 -10.62
N TYR A 90 0.48 8.81 -9.66
CA TYR A 90 -0.92 8.44 -9.91
C TYR A 90 -1.80 9.63 -10.25
N LYS A 91 -1.59 10.81 -9.63
CA LYS A 91 -2.33 12.03 -9.97
C LYS A 91 -2.14 12.46 -11.43
N ASN A 92 -0.96 12.18 -12.00
CA ASN A 92 -0.60 12.58 -13.36
C ASN A 92 -1.12 11.62 -14.46
N ILE A 93 -1.81 10.53 -14.10
CA ILE A 93 -2.46 9.65 -15.08
C ILE A 93 -3.71 10.35 -15.64
N SER A 94 -3.83 10.49 -16.96
CA SER A 94 -4.97 11.20 -17.57
C SER A 94 -6.30 10.44 -17.43
N ASN A 95 -6.33 9.18 -17.84
CA ASN A 95 -7.53 8.32 -17.79
C ASN A 95 -7.41 7.36 -16.61
N LYS A 96 -7.70 7.86 -15.40
CA LYS A 96 -7.61 7.06 -14.16
C LYS A 96 -8.73 6.03 -14.11
N SER A 97 -8.40 4.78 -13.77
CA SER A 97 -9.40 3.82 -13.28
C SER A 97 -9.69 4.10 -11.80
N GLU A 98 -10.66 3.38 -11.27
CA GLU A 98 -11.08 3.47 -9.89
C GLU A 98 -9.93 3.13 -8.93
N TRP A 99 -9.05 2.20 -9.31
CA TRP A 99 -7.90 1.85 -8.47
C TRP A 99 -6.82 2.95 -8.42
N GLU A 100 -6.58 3.70 -9.50
CA GLU A 100 -5.68 4.86 -9.43
C GLU A 100 -6.22 5.90 -8.44
N TYR A 101 -7.54 6.11 -8.39
CA TYR A 101 -8.14 7.00 -7.39
C TYR A 101 -7.99 6.45 -5.97
N VAL A 102 -8.15 5.14 -5.77
CA VAL A 102 -7.93 4.49 -4.46
C VAL A 102 -6.48 4.67 -4.01
N VAL A 103 -5.49 4.50 -4.90
CA VAL A 103 -4.08 4.74 -4.56
C VAL A 103 -3.88 6.18 -4.06
N ILE A 104 -4.40 7.17 -4.78
CA ILE A 104 -4.27 8.59 -4.41
C ILE A 104 -4.89 8.85 -3.03
N GLY A 105 -6.11 8.36 -2.80
CA GLY A 105 -6.80 8.49 -1.52
C GLY A 105 -6.03 7.81 -0.39
N GLN A 106 -5.54 6.60 -0.61
CA GLN A 106 -4.79 5.84 0.37
C GLN A 106 -3.44 6.49 0.69
N CYS A 107 -2.78 7.12 -0.28
CA CYS A 107 -1.57 7.91 -0.03
C CYS A 107 -1.85 9.09 0.89
N ASN A 108 -2.97 9.81 0.71
CA ASN A 108 -3.31 10.91 1.62
C ASN A 108 -3.50 10.41 3.05
N ILE A 109 -4.31 9.37 3.23
CA ILE A 109 -4.54 8.76 4.56
C ILE A 109 -3.23 8.31 5.21
N ALA A 110 -2.38 7.60 4.45
CA ALA A 110 -1.12 7.10 4.97
C ALA A 110 -0.16 8.25 5.35
N ILE A 111 -0.04 9.28 4.51
CA ILE A 111 0.81 10.45 4.82
C ILE A 111 0.29 11.18 6.05
N ASP A 112 -1.01 11.47 6.14
CA ASP A 112 -1.62 12.17 7.27
C ASP A 112 -1.41 11.40 8.59
N ASN A 113 -1.45 10.06 8.55
CA ASN A 113 -1.18 9.22 9.72
C ASN A 113 0.30 9.19 10.14
N LEU A 114 1.22 9.41 9.19
CA LEU A 114 2.67 9.35 9.41
C LEU A 114 3.26 10.71 9.78
N GLU A 115 2.61 11.81 9.40
CA GLU A 115 3.03 13.14 9.81
C GLU A 115 2.90 13.25 11.35
N PRO A 116 3.94 13.76 12.04
CA PRO A 116 3.82 14.01 13.46
C PRO A 116 2.65 14.96 13.66
N VAL A 117 1.73 14.61 14.56
CA VAL A 117 0.62 15.50 14.94
C VAL A 117 1.25 16.84 15.28
N ASN A 118 1.05 17.84 14.41
CA ASN A 118 1.46 19.20 14.71
C ASN A 118 0.66 19.57 15.96
N SER A 119 1.32 19.52 17.12
CA SER A 119 0.84 20.13 18.36
C SER A 119 0.55 21.58 18.01
N SER A 120 -0.72 21.86 17.73
CA SER A 120 -1.17 23.23 17.53
C SER A 120 -0.90 23.97 18.84
N PRO A 121 -0.24 25.14 18.83
CA PRO A 121 -0.12 25.98 20.01
C PRO A 121 -1.49 26.43 20.53
#